data_AF-A0A0D2IVL8-F1
#
_entry.id   AF-A0A0D2IVL8-F1
#
_cell.length_a   1.000
_cell.length_b   1.000
_cell.length_c   1.000
_cell.angle_alpha   90.00
_cell.angle_beta   90.00
_cell.angle_gamma   90.00
#
_symmetry.space_group_name_H-M   'P 1'
#
loop_
_entity.id
_entity.type
_entity.pdbx_description
1 polymer ?
#
loop_
_entity_poly.entity_id
_entity_poly.type
_entity_poly.pdbx_seq_one_letter_code
_entity_poly.pdbx_strand_id
1 'polypeptide(L)'
;MPCLAISATTTAYGRQMIEATRSWVQGEFCTARGRPADCEVIYGDTDSVMVNFKAGRRDLAVADVATAMALGQEAAQLISQKFPPPVKLEFEKVYYPYLLMNKKRYAGLLWTKPDKWDKMDSKGIETVRRDNCGLVRQVVATCLDKILIDRDEGAAVSYVKGVISDLLQNKVDMSLLVVTKVGVQGGGEVVRV
;
A
#
# COMPACT_ATOMS: atom_id res chain seq x y z
N MET A 1 27.10 -2.07 23.13
CA MET A 1 26.29 -2.27 24.35
C MET A 1 24.81 -2.16 23.97
N PRO A 2 24.05 -3.27 23.87
CA PRO A 2 22.62 -3.21 23.55
C PRO A 2 21.82 -2.69 24.75
N CYS A 3 20.93 -1.71 24.53
CA CYS A 3 20.04 -1.16 25.57
C CYS A 3 18.58 -1.41 25.20
N LEU A 4 18.03 -2.52 25.72
CA LEU A 4 16.65 -2.95 25.40
C LEU A 4 15.60 -1.93 25.86
N ALA A 5 15.82 -1.27 27.00
CA ALA A 5 14.90 -0.28 27.53
C ALA A 5 14.65 0.86 26.54
N ILE A 6 15.70 1.42 25.94
CA ILE A 6 15.57 2.48 24.93
C ILE A 6 14.78 1.99 23.73
N SER A 7 15.10 0.80 23.20
CA SER A 7 14.34 0.25 22.06
C SER A 7 12.86 0.00 22.37
N ALA A 8 12.55 -0.50 23.57
CA ALA A 8 11.18 -0.75 24.01
C ALA A 8 10.39 0.55 24.12
N THR A 9 10.97 1.57 24.75
CA THR A 9 10.36 2.90 24.89
C THR A 9 10.11 3.56 23.53
N THR A 10 11.07 3.50 22.60
CA THR A 10 10.90 4.04 21.24
C THR A 10 9.73 3.37 20.51
N THR A 11 9.62 2.03 20.56
CA THR A 11 8.50 1.33 19.92
C THR A 11 7.15 1.60 20.60
N ALA A 12 7.13 1.82 21.91
CA ALA A 12 5.92 2.17 22.65
C ALA A 12 5.42 3.57 22.25
N TYR A 13 6.30 4.57 22.22
CA TYR A 13 5.93 5.91 21.75
C TYR A 13 5.45 5.90 20.30
N GLY A 14 6.12 5.16 19.40
CA GLY A 14 5.67 5.01 18.01
C GLY A 14 4.23 4.52 17.89
N ARG A 15 3.85 3.48 18.66
CA ARG A 15 2.48 2.97 18.69
C ARG A 15 1.47 3.97 19.26
N GLN A 16 1.84 4.72 20.28
CA GLN A 16 0.96 5.75 20.84
C GLN A 16 0.75 6.91 19.86
N MET A 17 1.81 7.34 19.18
CA MET A 17 1.74 8.44 18.21
C MET A 17 0.86 8.09 17.01
N ILE A 18 0.94 6.87 16.48
CA ILE A 18 0.11 6.47 15.33
C ILE A 18 -1.38 6.35 15.70
N GLU A 19 -1.70 5.83 16.89
CA GLU A 19 -3.08 5.72 17.37
C GLU A 19 -3.68 7.11 17.68
N ALA A 20 -2.89 7.99 18.27
CA ALA A 20 -3.27 9.39 18.48
C ALA A 20 -3.51 10.11 17.14
N THR A 21 -2.61 9.94 16.17
CA THR A 21 -2.74 10.51 14.81
C THR A 21 -4.04 10.07 14.17
N ARG A 22 -4.35 8.76 14.22
CA ARG A 22 -5.61 8.21 13.71
C ARG A 22 -6.81 8.89 14.34
N SER A 23 -6.85 8.94 15.68
CA SER A 23 -7.97 9.49 16.44
C SER A 23 -8.19 10.97 16.14
N TRP A 24 -7.10 11.74 16.07
CA TRP A 24 -7.16 13.16 15.78
C TRP A 24 -7.58 13.44 14.34
N VAL A 25 -7.07 12.71 13.34
CA VAL A 25 -7.48 12.88 11.95
C VAL A 25 -8.98 12.63 11.79
N GLN A 26 -9.50 11.53 12.35
CA GLN A 26 -10.92 11.20 12.27
C GLN A 26 -11.81 12.18 13.05
N GLY A 27 -11.32 12.73 14.16
CA GLY A 27 -12.04 13.73 14.94
C GLY A 27 -12.07 15.13 14.30
N GLU A 28 -11.04 15.50 13.54
CA GLU A 28 -10.92 16.81 12.87
C GLU A 28 -11.59 16.83 11.49
N PHE A 29 -11.52 15.72 10.75
CA PHE A 29 -12.05 15.58 9.40
C PHE A 29 -13.38 14.81 9.38
N CYS A 30 -14.38 15.34 10.09
CA CYS A 30 -15.72 14.77 10.16
C CYS A 30 -16.81 15.80 9.83
N THR A 31 -17.97 15.30 9.40
CA THR A 31 -19.17 16.08 9.08
C THR A 31 -19.65 16.92 10.26
N ALA A 32 -19.49 16.42 11.50
CA ALA A 32 -19.82 17.17 12.72
C ALA A 32 -18.98 18.44 12.91
N ARG A 33 -17.81 18.54 12.27
CA ARG A 33 -16.97 19.76 12.21
C ARG A 33 -17.14 20.55 10.91
N GLY A 34 -18.21 20.30 10.16
CA GLY A 34 -18.54 21.03 8.93
C GLY A 34 -17.78 20.57 7.69
N ARG A 35 -17.15 19.39 7.72
CA ARG A 35 -16.48 18.82 6.53
C ARG A 35 -17.49 18.16 5.59
N PRO A 36 -17.20 18.08 4.28
CA PRO A 36 -18.13 17.54 3.29
C PRO A 36 -18.39 16.04 3.41
N ALA A 37 -17.50 15.29 4.08
CA ALA A 37 -17.62 13.86 4.33
C ALA A 37 -16.83 13.49 5.58
N ASP A 38 -17.18 12.35 6.19
CA ASP A 38 -16.36 11.75 7.23
C ASP A 38 -15.14 11.07 6.61
N CYS A 39 -14.00 11.17 7.29
CA CYS A 39 -12.81 10.45 6.91
C CYS A 39 -12.65 9.15 7.71
N GLU A 40 -11.97 8.19 7.09
CA GLU A 40 -11.64 6.92 7.72
C GLU A 40 -10.17 6.60 7.49
N VAL A 41 -9.46 6.20 8.56
CA VAL A 41 -8.10 5.68 8.42
C VAL A 41 -8.18 4.20 8.06
N ILE A 42 -7.87 3.88 6.79
CA ILE A 42 -8.04 2.54 6.22
C ILE A 42 -6.83 1.63 6.46
N TYR A 43 -5.66 2.22 6.70
CA TYR A 43 -4.43 1.48 6.94
C TYR A 43 -3.40 2.34 7.68
N GLY A 44 -2.47 1.68 8.38
CA GLY A 44 -1.30 2.32 8.95
C GLY A 44 -0.15 1.32 9.09
N ASP A 45 1.08 1.78 8.84
CA ASP A 45 2.29 0.98 8.97
C ASP A 45 3.38 1.81 9.63
N THR A 46 3.67 1.47 10.89
CA THR A 46 4.75 2.01 11.74
C THR A 46 4.72 3.52 11.98
N ASP A 47 4.93 4.31 10.93
CA ASP A 47 5.09 5.76 10.91
C ASP A 47 4.15 6.44 9.89
N SER A 48 3.37 5.67 9.14
CA SER A 48 2.46 6.18 8.11
C SER A 48 1.00 5.82 8.40
N VAL A 49 0.10 6.74 8.07
CA VAL A 49 -1.37 6.52 8.08
C VAL A 49 -1.94 6.80 6.70
N MET A 50 -2.84 5.94 6.24
CA MET A 50 -3.56 6.10 4.98
C MET A 50 -4.99 6.47 5.27
N VAL A 51 -5.38 7.67 4.84
CA VAL A 51 -6.68 8.27 5.15
C VAL A 51 -7.53 8.29 3.90
N ASN A 52 -8.72 7.72 3.97
CA ASN A 52 -9.77 7.91 3.00
C ASN A 52 -10.61 9.12 3.42
N PHE A 53 -10.42 10.27 2.77
CA PHE A 53 -11.18 11.50 3.02
C PHE A 53 -12.61 11.49 2.45
N LYS A 54 -13.02 10.43 1.76
CA LYS A 54 -14.36 10.26 1.18
C LYS A 54 -14.95 8.91 1.57
N ALA A 55 -14.99 8.60 2.87
CA ALA A 55 -15.60 7.35 3.32
C ALA A 55 -17.05 7.27 2.79
N GLY A 56 -17.34 6.27 1.95
CA GLY A 56 -18.66 6.03 1.38
C GLY A 56 -18.90 6.46 -0.08
N ARG A 57 -17.99 7.17 -0.76
CA ARG A 57 -18.09 7.41 -2.23
C ARG A 57 -17.12 6.52 -3.00
N ARG A 58 -17.63 5.76 -3.98
CA ARG A 58 -16.85 4.82 -4.79
C ARG A 58 -16.30 5.42 -6.08
N ASP A 59 -16.91 6.50 -6.54
CA ASP A 59 -16.54 7.25 -7.73
C ASP A 59 -15.63 8.42 -7.35
N LEU A 60 -14.34 8.25 -7.65
CA LEU A 60 -13.39 9.37 -7.63
C LEU A 60 -13.08 9.80 -9.06
N ALA A 61 -12.94 11.10 -9.28
CA ALA A 61 -12.41 11.68 -10.52
C ALA A 61 -11.02 12.26 -10.29
N VAL A 62 -10.27 12.61 -11.35
CA VAL A 62 -8.95 13.25 -11.22
C VAL A 62 -9.03 14.58 -10.45
N ALA A 63 -10.13 15.33 -10.59
CA ALA A 63 -10.41 16.53 -9.81
C ALA A 63 -10.41 16.27 -8.28
N ASP A 64 -10.69 15.04 -7.87
CA ASP A 64 -10.68 14.64 -6.46
C ASP A 64 -9.27 14.35 -5.93
N VAL A 65 -8.31 14.03 -6.80
CA VAL A 65 -6.91 13.83 -6.40
C VAL A 65 -6.32 15.14 -5.90
N ALA A 66 -6.55 16.25 -6.61
CA ALA A 66 -6.13 17.59 -6.18
C ALA A 66 -6.72 17.97 -4.82
N THR A 67 -8.01 17.69 -4.63
CA THR A 67 -8.70 17.93 -3.36
C THR A 67 -8.14 17.06 -2.24
N ALA A 68 -7.90 15.77 -2.51
CA ALA A 68 -7.31 14.85 -1.54
C ALA A 68 -5.88 15.26 -1.16
N MET A 69 -5.08 15.77 -2.10
CA MET A 69 -3.75 16.32 -1.82
C MET A 69 -3.83 17.54 -0.90
N ALA A 70 -4.74 18.47 -1.17
CA ALA A 70 -4.94 19.66 -0.33
C ALA A 70 -5.37 19.27 1.09
N LEU A 71 -6.33 18.37 1.23
CA LEU A 71 -6.78 17.84 2.53
C LEU A 71 -5.66 17.09 3.26
N GLY A 72 -4.85 16.31 2.54
CA GLY A 72 -3.70 15.61 3.11
C GLY A 72 -2.64 16.57 3.66
N GLN A 73 -2.34 17.64 2.93
CA GLN A 73 -1.42 18.70 3.40
C GLN A 73 -1.97 19.43 4.61
N GLU A 74 -3.25 19.79 4.59
CA GLU A 74 -3.94 20.42 5.73
C GLU A 74 -3.88 19.51 6.96
N ALA A 75 -4.20 18.22 6.81
CA ALA A 75 -4.15 17.24 7.89
C ALA A 75 -2.74 17.09 8.46
N ALA A 76 -1.72 16.98 7.60
CA ALA A 76 -0.34 16.88 8.05
C ALA A 76 0.08 18.09 8.89
N GLN A 77 -0.24 19.31 8.45
CA GLN A 77 0.07 20.54 9.19
C GLN A 77 -0.68 20.63 10.52
N LEU A 78 -1.99 20.38 10.52
CA LEU A 78 -2.84 20.50 11.70
C LEU A 78 -2.45 19.48 12.78
N ILE A 79 -2.15 18.25 12.37
CA ILE A 79 -1.81 17.19 13.31
C ILE A 79 -0.37 17.31 13.81
N SER A 80 0.55 17.83 12.99
CA SER A 80 1.92 18.13 13.43
C SER A 80 1.96 19.08 14.63
N GLN A 81 1.04 20.06 14.68
CA GLN A 81 0.96 21.02 15.79
C GLN A 81 0.57 20.38 17.14
N LYS A 82 -0.03 19.17 17.12
CA LYS A 82 -0.40 18.44 18.34
C LYS A 82 0.77 17.66 18.94
N PHE A 83 1.88 17.50 18.19
CA PHE A 83 3.08 16.83 18.67
C PHE A 83 4.14 17.81 19.18
N PRO A 84 4.96 17.42 20.18
CA PRO A 84 6.08 18.23 20.60
C PRO A 84 7.16 18.28 19.50
N PRO A 85 7.84 19.43 19.30
CA PRO A 85 9.02 19.49 18.44
C PRO A 85 10.08 18.46 18.87
N PRO A 86 10.79 17.81 17.93
CA PRO A 86 10.84 18.04 16.48
C PRO A 86 9.90 17.15 15.65
N VAL A 87 8.91 16.49 16.28
CA VAL A 87 8.04 15.54 15.56
C VAL A 87 7.10 16.29 14.63
N LYS A 88 7.14 15.94 13.34
CA LYS A 88 6.33 16.55 12.29
C LYS A 88 5.81 15.47 11.34
N LEU A 89 4.54 15.59 10.96
CA LEU A 89 3.94 14.81 9.89
C LEU A 89 4.03 15.57 8.58
N GLU A 90 4.31 14.86 7.51
CA GLU A 90 4.38 15.41 6.17
C GLU A 90 3.45 14.63 5.24
N PHE A 91 2.74 15.37 4.39
CA PHE A 91 2.00 14.75 3.31
C PHE A 91 2.99 14.27 2.24
N GLU A 92 2.92 12.98 1.90
CA GLU A 92 3.83 12.38 0.92
C GLU A 92 3.21 12.23 -0.47
N LYS A 93 2.02 11.61 -0.56
CA LYS A 93 1.40 11.18 -1.83
C LYS A 93 -0.06 10.78 -1.66
N VAL A 94 -0.77 10.70 -2.79
CA VAL A 94 -2.11 10.09 -2.90
C VAL A 94 -2.02 8.80 -3.71
N TYR A 95 -2.77 7.77 -3.31
CA TYR A 95 -3.01 6.58 -4.14
C TYR A 95 -4.38 6.65 -4.79
N TYR A 96 -4.44 6.54 -6.12
CA TYR A 96 -5.72 6.49 -6.82
C TYR A 96 -5.62 5.86 -8.22
N PRO A 97 -6.26 4.71 -8.50
CA PRO A 97 -6.96 3.84 -7.56
C PRO A 97 -6.00 3.15 -6.57
N TYR A 98 -6.56 2.66 -5.47
CA TYR A 98 -5.84 1.98 -4.39
C TYR A 98 -6.45 0.60 -4.12
N LEU A 99 -5.59 -0.42 -4.03
CA LEU A 99 -5.93 -1.81 -3.78
C LEU A 99 -5.17 -2.30 -2.53
N LEU A 100 -5.88 -2.42 -1.42
CA LEU A 100 -5.38 -3.00 -0.18
C LEU A 100 -5.83 -4.46 -0.08
N MET A 101 -4.90 -5.41 -0.13
CA MET A 101 -5.22 -6.84 0.00
C MET A 101 -5.02 -7.33 1.43
N ASN A 102 -3.88 -6.98 2.04
CA ASN A 102 -3.49 -7.43 3.37
C ASN A 102 -2.46 -6.46 3.97
N LYS A 103 -2.10 -6.66 5.26
CA LYS A 103 -0.98 -5.92 5.87
C LYS A 103 0.30 -6.11 5.04
N LYS A 104 0.97 -5.00 4.73
CA LYS A 104 2.17 -4.94 3.88
C LYS A 104 1.98 -5.50 2.46
N ARG A 105 0.73 -5.63 1.99
CA ARG A 105 0.37 -6.12 0.66
C ARG A 105 -0.69 -5.21 0.02
N TYR A 106 -0.21 -4.24 -0.74
CA TYR A 106 -1.07 -3.26 -1.41
C TYR A 106 -0.45 -2.76 -2.71
N ALA A 107 -1.30 -2.29 -3.62
CA ALA A 107 -0.90 -1.62 -4.84
C ALA A 107 -1.77 -0.39 -5.09
N GLY A 108 -1.24 0.56 -5.86
CA GLY A 108 -2.01 1.70 -6.32
C GLY A 108 -1.20 2.54 -7.28
N LEU A 109 -1.89 3.37 -8.05
CA LEU A 109 -1.23 4.41 -8.82
C LEU A 109 -0.85 5.54 -7.87
N LEU A 110 0.44 5.89 -7.86
CA LEU A 110 1.01 6.91 -7.00
C LEU A 110 0.90 8.28 -7.68
N TRP A 111 0.38 9.26 -6.95
CA TRP A 111 0.27 10.64 -7.40
C TRP A 111 1.02 11.56 -6.44
N THR A 112 2.03 12.27 -6.95
CA THR A 112 2.66 13.42 -6.29
C THR A 112 2.13 14.76 -6.81
N LYS A 113 1.58 14.78 -8.02
CA LYS A 113 0.91 15.92 -8.66
C LYS A 113 -0.51 15.53 -9.09
N PRO A 114 -1.44 16.48 -9.17
CA PRO A 114 -2.83 16.18 -9.48
C PRO A 114 -3.07 15.80 -10.95
N ASP A 115 -2.19 16.19 -11.87
CA ASP A 115 -2.45 16.09 -13.31
C ASP A 115 -2.29 14.67 -13.86
N LYS A 116 -1.27 13.94 -13.37
CA LYS A 116 -0.92 12.60 -13.84
C LYS A 116 -0.25 11.80 -12.73
N TRP A 117 -0.57 10.51 -12.67
CA TRP A 117 0.13 9.57 -11.81
C TRP A 117 1.58 9.37 -12.26
N ASP A 118 2.46 9.10 -11.30
CA ASP A 118 3.89 8.95 -11.51
C ASP A 118 4.24 7.52 -11.93
N LYS A 119 3.79 6.54 -11.15
CA LYS A 119 4.00 5.11 -11.39
C LYS A 119 3.01 4.24 -10.63
N MET A 120 2.95 2.96 -10.99
CA MET A 120 2.35 1.95 -10.13
C MET A 120 3.28 1.62 -8.96
N ASP A 121 2.79 1.76 -7.73
CA ASP A 121 3.48 1.27 -6.54
C ASP A 121 2.88 -0.07 -6.11
N SER A 122 3.74 -1.03 -5.77
CA SER A 122 3.35 -2.37 -5.33
C SER A 122 4.22 -2.76 -4.14
N LYS A 123 3.61 -2.89 -2.96
CA LYS A 123 4.29 -3.28 -1.73
C LYS A 123 3.91 -4.70 -1.36
N GLY A 124 4.91 -5.57 -1.21
CA GLY A 124 4.77 -6.96 -0.76
C GLY A 124 3.98 -7.89 -1.69
N ILE A 125 3.55 -7.40 -2.85
CA ILE A 125 2.93 -8.21 -3.91
C ILE A 125 3.98 -9.09 -4.58
N GLU A 126 3.53 -10.20 -5.14
CA GLU A 126 4.34 -11.20 -5.82
C GLU A 126 5.26 -10.62 -6.91
N THR A 127 4.89 -9.48 -7.51
CA THR A 127 5.67 -8.74 -8.52
C THR A 127 7.05 -8.28 -8.01
N VAL A 128 7.15 -7.90 -6.74
CA VAL A 128 8.41 -7.42 -6.12
C VAL A 128 9.14 -8.50 -5.32
N ARG A 129 8.58 -9.70 -5.25
CA ARG A 129 9.11 -10.85 -4.51
C ARG A 129 10.01 -11.73 -5.38
N ARG A 130 11.22 -11.99 -4.88
CA ARG A 130 12.27 -12.71 -5.63
C ARG A 130 12.14 -14.24 -5.60
N ASP A 131 11.30 -14.77 -4.72
CA ASP A 131 11.09 -16.19 -4.49
C ASP A 131 10.02 -16.83 -5.39
N ASN A 132 9.35 -16.04 -6.24
CA ASN A 132 8.40 -16.52 -7.24
C ASN A 132 9.05 -16.64 -8.62
N CYS A 133 8.49 -17.51 -9.48
CA CYS A 133 8.91 -17.64 -10.87
C CYS A 133 8.55 -16.40 -11.71
N GLY A 134 9.23 -16.25 -12.85
CA GLY A 134 9.01 -15.13 -13.77
C GLY A 134 7.57 -15.02 -14.27
N LEU A 135 6.93 -16.16 -14.54
CA LEU A 135 5.54 -16.22 -15.01
C LEU A 135 4.59 -15.53 -14.02
N VAL A 136 4.66 -15.88 -12.73
CA VAL A 136 3.78 -15.30 -11.70
C VAL A 136 3.97 -13.78 -11.62
N ARG A 137 5.21 -13.28 -11.69
CA ARG A 137 5.48 -11.84 -11.66
C ARG A 137 4.85 -11.12 -12.84
N GLN A 138 5.00 -11.67 -14.05
CA GLN A 138 4.44 -11.08 -15.27
C GLN A 138 2.91 -11.09 -15.24
N VAL A 139 2.31 -12.20 -14.82
CA VAL A 139 0.85 -12.34 -14.75
C VAL A 139 0.28 -11.33 -13.77
N VAL A 140 0.82 -11.26 -12.54
CA VAL A 140 0.30 -10.34 -11.52
C VAL A 140 0.51 -8.89 -11.92
N ALA A 141 1.66 -8.52 -12.50
CA ALA A 141 1.90 -7.16 -12.99
C ALA A 141 0.88 -6.77 -14.07
N THR A 142 0.67 -7.63 -15.07
CA THR A 142 -0.29 -7.38 -16.15
C THR A 142 -1.72 -7.29 -15.63
N CYS A 143 -2.10 -8.11 -14.65
CA CYS A 143 -3.41 -8.01 -14.01
C CYS A 143 -3.59 -6.69 -13.26
N LEU A 144 -2.56 -6.23 -12.54
CA LEU A 144 -2.62 -4.94 -11.85
C LEU A 144 -2.77 -3.78 -12.84
N ASP A 145 -2.05 -3.81 -13.97
CA ASP A 145 -2.21 -2.80 -15.03
C ASP A 145 -3.64 -2.79 -15.58
N LYS A 146 -4.19 -3.96 -15.92
CA LYS A 146 -5.56 -4.08 -16.44
C LYS A 146 -6.62 -3.57 -15.45
N ILE A 147 -6.43 -3.85 -14.16
CA ILE A 147 -7.39 -3.47 -13.12
C ILE A 147 -7.26 -1.99 -12.74
N LEU A 148 -6.05 -1.49 -12.55
CA LEU A 148 -5.81 -0.16 -11.97
C LEU A 148 -5.64 0.94 -13.03
N ILE A 149 -5.12 0.61 -14.22
CA ILE A 149 -4.95 1.56 -15.32
C ILE A 149 -6.12 1.45 -16.28
N ASP A 150 -6.33 0.28 -16.88
CA ASP A 150 -7.36 0.09 -17.92
C ASP A 150 -8.79 0.08 -17.34
N ARG A 151 -8.92 -0.19 -16.03
CA ARG A 151 -10.20 -0.36 -15.31
C ARG A 151 -11.09 -1.44 -15.93
N ASP A 152 -10.47 -2.51 -16.42
CA ASP A 152 -11.15 -3.64 -17.04
C ASP A 152 -10.79 -4.96 -16.34
N GLU A 153 -11.65 -5.34 -15.40
CA GLU A 153 -11.57 -6.62 -14.69
C GLU A 153 -11.82 -7.83 -15.61
N GLY A 154 -12.66 -7.66 -16.64
CA GLY A 154 -12.98 -8.71 -17.60
C GLY A 154 -11.76 -9.08 -18.45
N ALA A 155 -11.02 -8.07 -18.91
CA ALA A 155 -9.76 -8.25 -19.62
C ALA A 155 -8.71 -8.95 -18.74
N ALA A 156 -8.63 -8.60 -17.44
CA ALA A 156 -7.73 -9.28 -16.51
C ALA A 156 -8.09 -10.77 -16.36
N VAL A 157 -9.38 -11.09 -16.18
CA VAL A 157 -9.85 -12.48 -16.09
C VAL A 157 -9.58 -13.26 -17.37
N SER A 158 -9.86 -12.66 -18.54
CA SER A 158 -9.60 -13.29 -19.84
C SER A 158 -8.11 -13.58 -20.04
N TYR A 159 -7.25 -12.61 -19.69
CA TYR A 159 -5.80 -12.78 -19.75
C TYR A 159 -5.31 -13.94 -18.88
N VAL A 160 -5.74 -14.01 -17.61
CA VAL A 160 -5.35 -15.10 -16.70
C VAL A 160 -5.80 -16.45 -17.23
N LYS A 161 -7.03 -16.55 -17.75
CA LYS A 161 -7.52 -17.79 -18.38
C LYS A 161 -6.67 -18.22 -19.58
N GLY A 162 -6.24 -17.27 -20.41
CA GLY A 162 -5.34 -17.51 -21.53
C GLY A 162 -3.99 -18.08 -21.06
N VAL A 163 -3.37 -17.44 -20.05
CA VAL A 163 -2.09 -17.91 -19.51
C VAL A 163 -2.19 -19.30 -18.89
N ILE A 164 -3.29 -19.60 -18.19
CA ILE A 164 -3.54 -20.96 -17.66
C ILE A 164 -3.67 -21.97 -18.80
N SER A 165 -4.39 -21.63 -19.87
CA SER A 165 -4.52 -22.49 -21.05
C SER A 165 -3.17 -22.76 -21.72
N ASP A 166 -2.34 -21.72 -21.90
CA ASP A 166 -1.01 -21.86 -22.51
C ASP A 166 -0.08 -22.71 -21.64
N LEU A 167 -0.17 -22.57 -20.31
CA LEU A 167 0.59 -23.38 -19.37
C LEU A 167 0.20 -24.87 -19.47
N LEU A 168 -1.10 -25.18 -19.50
CA LEU A 168 -1.60 -26.55 -19.60
C LEU A 168 -1.28 -27.20 -20.97
N GLN A 169 -1.10 -26.38 -22.01
CA GLN A 169 -0.73 -26.83 -23.35
C GLN A 169 0.79 -26.86 -23.58
N ASN A 170 1.61 -26.66 -22.52
CA ASN A 170 3.08 -26.59 -22.60
C ASN A 170 3.60 -25.53 -23.58
N LYS A 171 2.87 -24.41 -23.75
CA LYS A 171 3.25 -23.29 -24.61
C LYS A 171 4.05 -22.20 -23.89
N VAL A 172 4.29 -22.36 -22.58
CA VAL A 172 5.05 -21.41 -21.77
C VAL A 172 6.53 -21.77 -21.76
N ASP A 173 7.38 -20.76 -21.99
CA ASP A 173 8.83 -20.92 -21.96
C ASP A 173 9.32 -21.33 -20.56
N MET A 174 10.21 -22.33 -20.52
CA MET A 174 10.75 -22.88 -19.26
C MET A 174 11.51 -21.84 -18.43
N SER A 175 12.12 -20.82 -19.04
CA SER A 175 12.82 -19.75 -18.31
C SER A 175 11.89 -18.96 -17.38
N LEU A 176 10.60 -18.87 -17.72
CA LEU A 176 9.59 -18.21 -16.90
C LEU A 176 9.17 -19.04 -15.68
N LEU A 177 9.48 -20.33 -15.68
CA LEU A 177 9.14 -21.27 -14.60
C LEU A 177 10.28 -21.46 -13.58
N VAL A 178 11.45 -20.86 -13.83
CA VAL A 178 12.60 -20.93 -12.92
C VAL A 178 12.29 -20.21 -11.62
N VAL A 179 12.55 -20.89 -10.50
CA VAL A 179 12.44 -20.33 -9.14
C VAL A 179 13.83 -20.32 -8.51
N THR A 180 14.21 -19.19 -7.92
CA THR A 180 15.47 -19.05 -7.19
C THR A 180 15.20 -18.82 -5.71
N LYS A 181 15.85 -19.60 -4.86
CA LYS A 181 15.81 -19.44 -3.40
C LYS A 181 17.24 -19.36 -2.88
N VAL A 182 17.47 -18.46 -1.92
CA VAL A 182 18.78 -18.37 -1.26
C VAL A 182 18.97 -19.62 -0.41
N GLY A 183 20.02 -20.38 -0.69
CA GLY A 183 20.45 -21.48 0.16
C GLY A 183 20.98 -20.92 1.47
N VAL A 184 20.34 -21.26 2.59
CA VAL A 184 20.87 -20.94 3.91
C VAL A 184 21.91 -22.01 4.24
N GLN A 185 23.19 -21.66 4.25
CA GLN A 185 24.22 -22.51 4.86
C GLN A 185 24.05 -22.44 6.38
N GLY A 186 23.20 -23.30 6.92
CA GLY A 186 23.14 -23.64 8.33
C GLY A 186 23.45 -25.10 8.50
N GLY A 187 24.67 -25.43 8.94
CA GLY A 187 24.97 -26.74 9.49
C GLY A 187 24.18 -26.94 10.79
N GLY A 188 23.51 -28.08 10.91
CA GLY A 188 22.75 -28.49 12.08
C GLY A 188 21.65 -29.49 11.72
N GLU A 189 21.73 -30.69 12.28
CA GLU A 189 20.73 -31.75 12.12
C GLU A 189 19.32 -31.25 12.46
N VAL A 190 18.37 -31.53 11.55
CA VAL A 190 16.95 -31.27 11.78
C VAL A 190 16.33 -32.54 12.34
N VAL A 191 16.21 -32.64 13.67
CA VAL A 191 15.34 -33.63 14.31
C VAL A 191 13.98 -32.98 14.56
N ARG A 192 12.95 -33.51 13.90
CA ARG A 192 11.56 -33.16 14.16
C ARG A 192 11.11 -34.00 15.37
N VAL A 193 10.88 -33.35 16.50
CA VAL A 193 10.06 -33.89 17.61
C VAL A 193 8.74 -33.13 17.63
#